data_AF-A0A2L0BDG8-F1
#
_entry.id   AF-A0A2L0BDG8-F1
#
_cell.length_a   1.000
_cell.length_b   1.000
_cell.length_c   1.000
_cell.angle_alpha   90.00
_cell.angle_beta   90.00
_cell.angle_gamma   90.00
#
_symmetry.space_group_name_H-M   'P 1'
#
loop_
_entity.id
_entity.type
_entity.pdbx_description
1 polymer ?
#
loop_
_entity_poly.entity_id
_entity_poly.type
_entity_poly.pdbx_seq_one_letter_code
_entity_poly.pdbx_strand_id
1 'polypeptide(L)'
;PQLSSYRDHLLSEAHLQGALSLKECIANPDLAFNRGILEPLASLRRVGKIDGSNCVILVDGLCEAEYHRPDHGDTITSFLAKHMPQFPSWLKIIATIRTQLQEISKQLPFTRISLDNVNVNENLQKDILEYINYRVKNSPSIQTNITAGSKLDSLSQNKFGQHLLHLSQGSFLFAKLTLDLVERGHLVVKSSGYKVLPVSLAQIYMLHFNLRFPTVRSFEKVFHILSVCLAALYPLTLLEIYYSVNSLLVDTFLPWEEFRQRFKLLSGFLVKRLDN
;
A
#
# COMPACT_ATOMS: atom_id res chain seq x y z
N PRO A 1 -6.99 -7.70 22.08
CA PRO A 1 -5.98 -6.67 21.71
C PRO A 1 -4.67 -6.99 22.43
N GLN A 2 -3.50 -6.70 21.84
CA GLN A 2 -2.21 -7.00 22.50
C GLN A 2 -1.97 -6.20 23.78
N LEU A 3 -2.53 -4.99 23.89
CA LEU A 3 -2.47 -4.14 25.08
C LEU A 3 -3.82 -4.12 25.81
N SER A 4 -4.32 -5.29 26.23
CA SER A 4 -5.60 -5.41 26.95
C SER A 4 -5.64 -4.58 28.22
N SER A 5 -4.59 -4.65 29.05
CA SER A 5 -4.51 -3.89 30.31
C SER A 5 -4.60 -2.37 30.11
N TYR A 6 -4.05 -1.85 29.01
CA TYR A 6 -4.19 -0.43 28.67
C TYR A 6 -5.59 -0.08 28.19
N ARG A 7 -6.21 -0.94 27.38
CA ARG A 7 -7.63 -0.77 27.00
C ARG A 7 -8.53 -0.74 28.22
N ASP A 8 -8.37 -1.68 29.15
CA ASP A 8 -9.23 -1.76 30.34
C ASP A 8 -9.05 -0.53 31.23
N HIS A 9 -7.81 -0.06 31.39
CA HIS A 9 -7.51 1.18 32.10
C HIS A 9 -8.10 2.41 31.42
N LEU A 10 -8.00 2.52 30.10
CA LEU A 10 -8.61 3.61 29.32
C LEU A 10 -10.14 3.58 29.45
N LEU A 11 -10.77 2.40 29.46
CA LEU A 11 -12.21 2.26 29.60
C LEU A 11 -12.71 2.56 31.01
N SER A 12 -11.89 2.31 32.05
CA SER A 12 -12.25 2.58 33.44
C SER A 12 -12.07 4.04 33.84
N GLU A 13 -11.14 4.76 33.20
CA GLU A 13 -10.74 6.11 33.60
C GLU A 13 -11.33 7.21 32.69
N ALA A 14 -12.36 7.90 33.18
CA ALA A 14 -13.00 8.99 32.43
C ALA A 14 -12.04 10.14 32.07
N HIS A 15 -11.04 10.41 32.91
CA HIS A 15 -10.06 11.46 32.66
C HIS A 15 -9.14 11.11 31.46
N LEU A 16 -8.76 9.84 31.29
CA LEU A 16 -7.98 9.37 30.13
C LEU A 16 -8.81 9.44 28.84
N GLN A 17 -10.10 9.09 28.92
CA GLN A 17 -11.02 9.23 27.78
C GLN A 17 -11.18 10.69 27.37
N GLY A 18 -11.28 11.60 28.34
CA GLY A 18 -11.31 13.04 28.09
C GLY A 18 -10.04 13.54 27.41
N ALA A 19 -8.87 13.13 27.93
CA ALA A 19 -7.56 13.51 27.38
C ALA A 19 -7.32 13.01 25.95
N LEU A 20 -7.91 11.86 25.58
CA LEU A 20 -7.85 11.28 24.23
C LEU A 20 -9.08 11.62 23.37
N SER A 21 -9.94 12.54 23.82
CA SER A 21 -11.06 13.00 23.01
C SER A 21 -10.56 13.72 21.75
N LEU A 22 -11.34 13.67 20.67
CA LEU A 22 -10.97 14.31 19.40
C LEU A 22 -10.65 15.80 19.58
N LYS A 23 -11.41 16.49 20.44
CA LYS A 23 -11.21 17.91 20.75
C LYS A 23 -9.82 18.15 21.37
N GLU A 24 -9.44 17.37 22.37
CA GLU A 24 -8.16 17.54 23.06
C GLU A 24 -6.98 17.12 22.17
N CYS A 25 -7.15 16.05 21.37
CA CYS A 25 -6.15 15.64 20.38
C CYS A 25 -5.88 16.71 19.32
N ILE A 26 -6.91 17.45 18.88
CA ILE A 26 -6.75 18.58 17.95
C ILE A 26 -6.14 19.79 18.66
N ALA A 27 -6.58 20.09 19.88
CA ALA A 27 -6.13 21.28 20.61
C ALA A 27 -4.67 21.18 21.05
N ASN A 28 -4.24 20.01 21.55
CA ASN A 28 -2.87 19.78 21.99
C ASN A 28 -2.47 18.30 21.84
N PRO A 29 -2.01 17.88 20.63
CA PRO A 29 -1.65 16.49 20.37
C PRO A 29 -0.47 16.00 21.24
N ASP A 30 0.44 16.90 21.63
CA ASP A 30 1.58 16.56 22.49
C ASP A 30 1.12 16.13 23.88
N LEU A 31 0.20 16.90 24.47
CA LEU A 31 -0.32 16.62 25.80
C LEU A 31 -1.18 15.36 25.80
N ALA A 32 -2.06 15.23 24.80
CA ALA A 32 -2.92 14.06 24.62
C ALA A 32 -2.08 12.78 24.47
N PHE A 33 -1.00 12.82 23.69
CA PHE A 33 -0.12 11.66 23.49
C PHE A 33 0.66 11.29 24.76
N ASN A 34 1.26 12.28 25.44
CA ASN A 34 2.04 12.02 26.64
C ASN A 34 1.16 11.49 27.78
N ARG A 35 0.10 12.21 28.15
CA ARG A 35 -0.76 11.86 29.29
C ARG A 35 -1.76 10.76 28.98
N GLY A 36 -2.23 10.70 27.74
CA GLY A 36 -3.22 9.71 27.33
C GLY A 36 -2.61 8.38 26.95
N ILE A 37 -1.39 8.34 26.40
CA ILE A 37 -0.77 7.12 25.86
C ILE A 37 0.52 6.75 26.59
N LEU A 38 1.55 7.60 26.57
CA LEU A 38 2.88 7.21 27.06
C LEU A 38 2.92 6.98 28.58
N GLU A 39 2.39 7.91 29.37
CA GLU A 39 2.37 7.81 30.83
C GLU A 39 1.56 6.60 31.33
N PRO A 40 0.32 6.35 30.85
CA PRO A 40 -0.44 5.17 31.27
C PRO A 40 0.25 3.86 30.88
N LEU A 41 0.83 3.76 29.67
CA LEU A 41 1.59 2.58 29.26
C LEU A 41 2.81 2.34 30.14
N ALA A 42 3.56 3.40 30.48
CA ALA A 42 4.70 3.31 31.38
C ALA A 42 4.26 2.89 32.80
N SER A 43 3.16 3.43 33.31
CA SER A 43 2.60 3.08 34.62
C SER A 43 2.18 1.61 34.68
N LEU A 44 1.41 1.14 33.71
CA LEU A 44 0.95 -0.24 33.61
C LEU A 44 2.11 -1.23 33.49
N ARG A 45 3.16 -0.87 32.74
CA ARG A 45 4.38 -1.67 32.66
C ARG A 45 5.10 -1.74 33.99
N ARG A 46 5.20 -0.63 34.72
CA ARG A 46 5.85 -0.56 36.04
C ARG A 46 5.17 -1.46 37.08
N VAL A 47 3.84 -1.55 37.03
CA VAL A 47 3.06 -2.41 37.94
C VAL A 47 2.90 -3.86 37.43
N GLY A 48 3.61 -4.25 36.37
CA GLY A 48 3.60 -5.61 35.85
C GLY A 48 2.30 -6.02 35.13
N LYS A 49 1.44 -5.07 34.77
CA LYS A 49 0.19 -5.34 34.03
C LYS A 49 0.40 -5.48 32.51
N ILE A 50 1.54 -5.02 31.99
CA ILE A 50 1.96 -5.24 30.61
C ILE A 50 3.16 -6.18 30.68
N ASP A 51 3.04 -7.33 30.02
CA ASP A 51 4.07 -8.36 29.96
C ASP A 51 5.43 -7.79 29.54
N GLY A 52 6.51 -8.44 29.99
CA GLY A 52 7.90 -8.03 29.75
C GLY A 52 8.36 -7.96 28.28
N SER A 53 7.53 -8.39 27.33
CA SER A 53 7.87 -8.44 25.91
C SER A 53 8.03 -7.04 25.29
N ASN A 54 8.78 -6.97 24.19
CA ASN A 54 8.83 -5.79 23.34
C ASN A 54 7.56 -5.75 22.48
N CYS A 55 7.01 -4.55 22.30
CA CYS A 55 5.92 -4.28 21.38
C CYS A 55 6.45 -3.45 20.20
N VAL A 56 5.91 -3.68 19.02
CA VAL A 56 6.29 -2.96 17.80
C VAL A 56 5.07 -2.30 17.20
N ILE A 57 5.16 -0.99 16.99
CA ILE A 57 4.22 -0.23 16.16
C ILE A 57 4.78 -0.20 14.75
N LEU A 58 4.05 -0.78 13.80
CA LEU A 58 4.34 -0.64 12.38
C LEU A 58 3.62 0.59 11.83
N VAL A 59 4.38 1.55 11.31
CA VAL A 59 3.86 2.70 10.57
C VAL A 59 4.19 2.48 9.10
N ASP A 60 3.23 1.97 8.34
CA ASP A 60 3.42 1.72 6.91
C ASP A 60 3.19 3.01 6.11
N GLY A 61 4.19 3.45 5.35
CA GLY A 61 4.13 4.59 4.45
C GLY A 61 4.12 5.94 5.17
N LEU A 62 5.15 6.25 5.97
CA LEU A 62 5.29 7.57 6.63
C LEU A 62 5.13 8.76 5.67
N CYS A 63 5.56 8.58 4.42
CA CYS A 63 5.47 9.61 3.39
C CYS A 63 4.05 9.92 2.92
N GLU A 64 3.08 9.04 3.13
CA GLU A 64 1.69 9.31 2.73
C GLU A 64 1.08 10.44 3.58
N ALA A 65 1.49 10.56 4.85
CA ALA A 65 1.07 11.63 5.73
C ALA A 65 1.59 13.01 5.27
N GLU A 66 2.66 13.03 4.48
CA GLU A 66 3.28 14.26 4.01
C GLU A 66 2.40 15.01 3.01
N TYR A 67 1.61 14.29 2.20
CA TYR A 67 0.65 14.89 1.28
C TYR A 67 -0.48 15.64 2.00
N HIS A 68 -0.71 15.33 3.28
CA HIS A 68 -1.71 15.95 4.13
C HIS A 68 -1.07 16.85 5.20
N ARG A 69 0.16 17.33 4.96
CA ARG A 69 0.82 18.25 5.86
C ARG A 69 -0.11 19.44 6.17
N PRO A 70 -0.41 19.72 7.45
CA PRO A 70 -1.22 20.87 7.81
C PRO A 70 -0.39 22.16 7.66
N ASP A 71 -1.07 23.30 7.47
CA ASP A 71 -0.42 24.62 7.47
C ASP A 71 0.28 24.90 8.82
N HIS A 72 -0.25 24.32 9.90
CA HIS A 72 0.25 24.44 11.26
C HIS A 72 0.24 23.09 11.97
N GLY A 73 1.33 22.77 12.67
CA GLY A 73 1.46 21.53 13.46
C GLY A 73 2.39 20.51 12.82
N ASP A 74 2.41 19.33 13.43
CA ASP A 74 3.31 18.24 13.06
C ASP A 74 2.69 17.30 12.01
N THR A 75 3.51 16.78 11.10
CA THR A 75 3.15 15.54 10.37
C THR A 75 3.41 14.35 11.27
N ILE A 76 2.94 13.15 10.91
CA ILE A 76 3.26 11.93 11.69
C ILE A 76 4.78 11.80 11.87
N THR A 77 5.58 12.13 10.86
CA THR A 77 7.04 12.03 10.92
C THR A 77 7.66 13.01 11.92
N SER A 78 7.31 14.31 11.87
CA SER A 78 7.87 15.30 12.81
C SER A 78 7.36 15.08 14.23
N PHE A 79 6.09 14.66 14.37
CA PHE A 79 5.50 14.27 15.64
C PHE A 79 6.28 13.13 16.30
N LEU A 80 6.55 12.06 15.55
CA LEU A 80 7.35 10.95 16.05
C LEU A 80 8.75 11.42 16.46
N ALA A 81 9.45 12.18 15.61
CA ALA A 81 10.80 12.67 15.90
C ALA A 81 10.86 13.46 17.23
N LYS A 82 9.85 14.30 17.47
CA LYS A 82 9.69 15.11 18.67
C LYS A 82 9.47 14.27 19.94
N HIS A 83 8.67 13.21 19.85
CA HIS A 83 8.27 12.39 21.01
C HIS A 83 9.14 11.16 21.26
N MET A 84 10.03 10.80 20.33
CA MET A 84 10.92 9.64 20.49
C MET A 84 11.73 9.62 21.78
N PRO A 85 12.24 10.75 22.34
CA PRO A 85 12.96 10.72 23.61
C PRO A 85 12.12 10.24 24.80
N GLN A 86 10.79 10.40 24.76
CA GLN A 86 9.87 9.95 25.82
C GLN A 86 9.34 8.53 25.59
N PHE A 87 9.61 7.91 24.44
CA PHE A 87 9.10 6.57 24.14
C PHE A 87 9.69 5.52 25.10
N PRO A 88 8.85 4.62 25.66
CA PRO A 88 9.33 3.52 26.46
C PRO A 88 10.27 2.61 25.67
N SER A 89 11.37 2.17 26.28
CA SER A 89 12.38 1.35 25.61
C SER A 89 11.84 0.01 25.07
N TRP A 90 10.74 -0.50 25.62
CA TRP A 90 10.07 -1.73 25.18
C TRP A 90 9.10 -1.52 24.00
N LEU A 91 8.70 -0.27 23.72
CA LEU A 91 7.79 0.08 22.63
C LEU A 91 8.60 0.62 21.45
N LYS A 92 8.75 -0.19 20.41
CA LYS A 92 9.54 0.13 19.22
C LYS A 92 8.65 0.61 18.09
N ILE A 93 9.22 1.41 17.19
CA ILE A 93 8.59 1.79 15.93
C ILE A 93 9.40 1.19 14.79
N ILE A 94 8.70 0.51 13.88
CA ILE A 94 9.20 0.20 12.55
C ILE A 94 8.37 1.04 11.59
N ALA A 95 9.03 1.83 10.77
CA ALA A 95 8.36 2.69 9.81
C ALA A 95 8.90 2.45 8.41
N THR A 96 8.02 2.42 7.42
CA THR A 96 8.40 2.29 6.01
C THR A 96 8.25 3.64 5.32
N ILE A 97 9.12 3.89 4.34
CA ILE A 97 9.11 5.12 3.56
C ILE A 97 9.58 4.84 2.14
N ARG A 98 8.99 5.53 1.16
CA ARG A 98 9.47 5.49 -0.21
C ARG A 98 10.79 6.23 -0.33
N THR A 99 11.76 5.63 -1.01
CA THR A 99 13.13 6.18 -1.16
C THR A 99 13.15 7.59 -1.74
N GLN A 100 12.21 7.94 -2.63
CA GLN A 100 12.09 9.28 -3.20
C GLN A 100 11.77 10.37 -2.15
N LEU A 101 11.19 9.97 -1.01
CA LEU A 101 10.75 10.87 0.06
C LEU A 101 11.52 10.66 1.37
N GLN A 102 12.63 9.93 1.36
CA GLN A 102 13.45 9.64 2.56
C GLN A 102 13.91 10.88 3.35
N GLU A 103 13.91 12.04 2.69
CA GLU A 103 14.25 13.33 3.26
C GLU A 103 13.36 13.71 4.45
N ILE A 104 12.07 13.34 4.42
CA ILE A 104 11.13 13.67 5.49
C ILE A 104 11.51 12.97 6.80
N SER A 105 12.16 11.81 6.74
CA SER A 105 12.55 11.01 7.91
C SER A 105 13.94 11.38 8.43
N LYS A 106 14.60 12.42 7.92
CA LYS A 106 15.97 12.81 8.32
C LYS A 106 16.14 13.06 9.81
N GLN A 107 15.12 13.63 10.45
CA GLN A 107 15.15 13.96 11.87
C GLN A 107 14.84 12.77 12.78
N LEU A 108 14.37 11.64 12.24
CA LEU A 108 14.09 10.45 13.04
C LEU A 108 15.40 9.77 13.47
N PRO A 109 15.59 9.49 14.78
CA PRO A 109 16.78 8.84 15.31
C PRO A 109 16.75 7.31 15.10
N PHE A 110 16.29 6.87 13.93
CA PHE A 110 16.06 5.45 13.63
C PHE A 110 17.21 4.85 12.83
N THR A 111 17.45 3.56 13.05
CA THR A 111 18.28 2.75 12.16
C THR A 111 17.63 2.67 10.79
N ARG A 112 18.39 2.98 9.74
CA ARG A 112 17.90 2.96 8.36
C ARG A 112 18.27 1.64 7.71
N ILE A 113 17.29 0.98 7.10
CA ILE A 113 17.47 -0.22 6.28
C ILE A 113 16.91 0.12 4.89
N SER A 114 17.75 0.02 3.86
CA SER A 114 17.34 0.22 2.47
C SER A 114 17.08 -1.13 1.80
N LEU A 115 15.93 -1.26 1.13
CA LEU A 115 15.58 -2.43 0.30
C LEU A 115 15.87 -2.21 -1.19
N ASP A 116 16.30 -1.00 -1.59
CA ASP A 116 16.46 -0.61 -3.00
C ASP A 116 17.87 -0.83 -3.56
N ASN A 117 18.74 -1.52 -2.82
CA ASN A 117 20.15 -1.70 -3.18
C ASN A 117 20.35 -2.82 -4.23
N VAL A 118 19.58 -2.80 -5.33
CA VAL A 118 19.52 -3.88 -6.34
C VAL A 118 20.87 -4.21 -6.98
N ASN A 119 21.71 -3.19 -7.18
CA ASN A 119 23.02 -3.35 -7.81
C ASN A 119 24.10 -3.85 -6.84
N VAL A 120 23.86 -3.79 -5.53
CA VAL A 120 24.83 -4.14 -4.48
C VAL A 120 24.43 -5.41 -3.75
N ASN A 121 23.13 -5.69 -3.65
CA ASN A 121 22.59 -6.82 -2.91
C ASN A 121 22.28 -7.99 -3.85
N GLU A 122 23.26 -8.89 -4.02
CA GLU A 122 23.11 -10.11 -4.81
C GLU A 122 21.97 -11.01 -4.30
N ASN A 123 21.67 -10.99 -2.99
CA ASN A 123 20.56 -11.78 -2.43
C ASN A 123 19.21 -11.32 -2.99
N LEU A 124 19.01 -10.02 -3.18
CA LEU A 124 17.76 -9.50 -3.75
C LEU A 124 17.55 -10.01 -5.19
N GLN A 125 18.61 -10.00 -6.00
CA GLN A 125 18.54 -10.52 -7.37
C GLN A 125 18.25 -12.03 -7.37
N LYS A 126 18.91 -12.77 -6.47
CA LYS A 126 18.69 -14.21 -6.29
C LYS A 126 17.25 -14.52 -5.88
N ASP A 127 16.71 -13.81 -4.89
CA ASP A 127 15.36 -14.03 -4.38
C ASP A 127 14.28 -13.73 -5.44
N ILE A 128 14.44 -12.66 -6.23
CA ILE A 128 13.53 -12.34 -7.33
C ILE A 128 13.62 -13.40 -8.42
N LEU A 129 14.83 -13.83 -8.78
CA LEU A 129 15.02 -14.89 -9.78
C LEU A 129 14.42 -16.22 -9.31
N GLU A 130 14.60 -16.57 -8.04
CA GLU A 130 13.99 -17.75 -7.43
C GLU A 130 12.46 -17.67 -7.46
N TYR A 131 11.88 -16.50 -7.12
CA TYR A 131 10.45 -16.25 -7.25
C TYR A 131 9.95 -16.40 -8.69
N ILE A 132 10.65 -15.83 -9.68
CA ILE A 132 10.28 -15.95 -11.10
C ILE A 132 10.33 -17.41 -11.53
N ASN A 133 11.43 -18.12 -11.22
CA ASN A 133 11.60 -19.53 -11.58
C ASN A 133 10.55 -20.41 -10.90
N TYR A 134 10.22 -20.14 -9.64
CA TYR A 134 9.13 -20.80 -8.93
C TYR A 134 7.80 -20.61 -9.64
N ARG A 135 7.43 -19.38 -10.02
CA ARG A 135 6.18 -19.10 -10.76
C ARG A 135 6.15 -19.78 -12.12
N VAL A 136 7.24 -19.74 -12.88
CA VAL A 136 7.34 -20.42 -14.18
C VAL A 136 7.21 -21.93 -14.02
N LYS A 137 7.89 -22.53 -13.03
CA LYS A 137 7.84 -23.99 -12.79
C LYS A 137 6.44 -24.47 -12.37
N ASN A 138 5.71 -23.67 -11.60
CA ASN A 138 4.42 -24.06 -11.03
C ASN A 138 3.21 -23.64 -11.87
N SER A 139 3.39 -22.95 -13.01
CA SER A 139 2.29 -22.51 -13.88
C SER A 139 2.44 -23.05 -15.30
N PRO A 140 1.63 -24.05 -15.69
CA PRO A 140 1.64 -24.58 -17.06
C PRO A 140 1.31 -23.51 -18.10
N SER A 141 0.40 -22.57 -17.80
CA SER A 141 0.05 -21.46 -18.69
C SER A 141 1.26 -20.57 -18.99
N ILE A 142 2.07 -20.25 -17.97
CA ILE A 142 3.31 -19.48 -18.17
C ILE A 142 4.28 -20.27 -19.03
N GLN A 143 4.47 -21.57 -18.74
CA GLN A 143 5.37 -22.44 -19.50
C GLN A 143 5.03 -22.50 -20.98
N THR A 144 3.75 -22.75 -21.31
CA THR A 144 3.29 -22.80 -22.70
C THR A 144 3.45 -21.46 -23.42
N ASN A 145 3.24 -20.35 -22.70
CA ASN A 145 3.33 -19.01 -23.26
C ASN A 145 4.77 -18.63 -23.63
N ILE A 146 5.74 -18.95 -22.77
CA ILE A 146 7.16 -18.62 -23.00
C ILE A 146 7.88 -19.54 -24.00
N THR A 147 7.40 -20.77 -24.22
CA THR A 147 8.06 -21.72 -25.15
C THR A 147 7.59 -21.61 -26.60
N ALA A 148 6.61 -20.76 -26.89
CA ALA A 148 6.07 -20.53 -28.24
C ALA A 148 5.74 -21.83 -29.02
N GLY A 149 5.34 -22.89 -28.31
CA GLY A 149 5.00 -24.19 -28.91
C GLY A 149 6.18 -25.12 -29.24
N SER A 150 7.42 -24.74 -28.92
CA SER A 150 8.56 -25.65 -28.94
C SER A 150 8.66 -26.45 -27.62
N LYS A 151 9.36 -27.60 -27.63
CA LYS A 151 9.56 -28.41 -26.42
C LYS A 151 10.16 -27.53 -25.32
N LEU A 152 9.71 -27.73 -24.08
CA LEU A 152 10.26 -27.08 -22.89
C LEU A 152 11.78 -27.29 -22.83
N ASP A 153 12.52 -26.27 -23.24
CA ASP A 153 13.97 -26.22 -23.08
C ASP A 153 14.31 -25.37 -21.86
N SER A 154 15.07 -25.95 -20.93
CA SER A 154 15.51 -25.27 -19.70
C SER A 154 16.30 -24.00 -20.01
N LEU A 155 16.98 -23.96 -21.16
CA LEU A 155 17.67 -22.76 -21.65
C LEU A 155 16.71 -21.60 -21.93
N SER A 156 15.52 -21.87 -22.45
CA SER A 156 14.52 -20.84 -22.77
C SER A 156 13.91 -20.26 -21.49
N GLN A 157 13.62 -21.12 -20.50
CA GLN A 157 13.12 -20.68 -19.19
C GLN A 157 14.15 -19.81 -18.47
N ASN A 158 15.42 -20.22 -18.47
CA ASN A 158 16.50 -19.45 -17.87
C ASN A 158 16.68 -18.09 -18.55
N LYS A 159 16.65 -18.04 -19.90
CA LYS A 159 16.73 -16.76 -20.64
C LYS A 159 15.57 -15.82 -20.30
N PHE A 160 14.35 -16.35 -20.22
CA PHE A 160 13.19 -15.56 -19.82
C PHE A 160 13.31 -15.05 -18.39
N GLY A 161 13.69 -15.92 -17.45
CA GLY A 161 13.88 -15.56 -16.04
C GLY A 161 14.91 -14.45 -15.84
N GLN A 162 16.06 -14.57 -16.52
CA GLN A 162 17.11 -13.54 -16.47
C GLN A 162 16.66 -12.22 -17.10
N HIS A 163 15.93 -12.26 -18.21
CA HIS A 163 15.42 -11.05 -18.84
C HIS A 163 14.38 -10.35 -17.96
N LEU A 164 13.44 -11.10 -17.37
CA LEU A 164 12.43 -10.55 -16.47
C LEU A 164 13.07 -10.01 -15.17
N LEU A 165 14.09 -10.69 -14.63
CA LEU A 165 14.88 -10.21 -13.51
C LEU A 165 15.47 -8.83 -13.83
N HIS A 166 16.09 -8.67 -15.00
CA HIS A 166 16.66 -7.39 -15.43
C HIS A 166 15.59 -6.29 -15.53
N LEU A 167 14.42 -6.59 -16.10
CA LEU A 167 13.32 -5.61 -16.18
C LEU A 167 12.71 -5.26 -14.82
N SER A 168 12.77 -6.19 -13.86
CA SER A 168 12.17 -5.98 -12.52
C SER A 168 12.81 -4.84 -11.74
N GLN A 169 14.10 -4.57 -11.97
CA GLN A 169 14.86 -3.54 -11.24
C GLN A 169 14.63 -3.64 -9.72
N GLY A 170 14.63 -4.88 -9.17
CA GLY A 170 14.40 -5.13 -7.74
C GLY A 170 12.94 -5.21 -7.30
N SER A 171 11.98 -4.97 -8.19
CA SER A 171 10.56 -4.94 -7.86
C SER A 171 9.90 -6.32 -8.00
N PHE A 172 9.63 -6.97 -6.86
CA PHE A 172 8.78 -8.16 -6.81
C PHE A 172 7.37 -7.90 -7.37
N LEU A 173 6.83 -6.70 -7.15
CA LEU A 173 5.52 -6.32 -7.67
C LEU A 173 5.51 -6.33 -9.20
N PHE A 174 6.55 -5.76 -9.83
CA PHE A 174 6.70 -5.78 -11.28
C PHE A 174 6.76 -7.21 -11.81
N ALA A 175 7.63 -8.05 -11.22
CA ALA A 175 7.77 -9.44 -11.63
C ALA A 175 6.45 -10.21 -11.49
N LYS A 176 5.78 -10.06 -10.34
CA LYS A 176 4.47 -10.66 -10.07
C LYS A 176 3.44 -10.25 -11.12
N LEU A 177 3.21 -8.95 -11.32
CA LEU A 177 2.15 -8.49 -12.22
C LEU A 177 2.42 -8.89 -13.68
N THR A 178 3.70 -8.86 -14.10
CA THR A 178 4.09 -9.34 -15.43
C THR A 178 3.78 -10.82 -15.60
N LEU A 179 4.13 -11.66 -14.61
CA LEU A 179 3.83 -13.10 -14.63
C LEU A 179 2.32 -13.36 -14.59
N ASP A 180 1.55 -12.60 -13.80
CA ASP A 180 0.09 -12.70 -13.74
C ASP A 180 -0.55 -12.40 -15.12
N LEU A 181 -0.03 -11.42 -15.86
CA LEU A 181 -0.48 -11.10 -17.22
C LEU A 181 -0.17 -12.23 -18.22
N VAL A 182 1.01 -12.84 -18.11
CA VAL A 182 1.41 -13.98 -18.95
C VAL A 182 0.55 -15.21 -18.64
N GLU A 183 0.34 -15.50 -17.35
CA GLU A 183 -0.46 -16.62 -16.87
C GLU A 183 -1.91 -16.55 -17.32
N ARG A 184 -2.50 -15.36 -17.32
CA ARG A 184 -3.88 -15.10 -17.80
C ARG A 184 -3.98 -15.05 -19.33
N GLY A 185 -2.88 -15.16 -20.06
CA GLY A 185 -2.85 -15.04 -21.52
C GLY A 185 -3.08 -13.63 -22.04
N HIS A 186 -3.05 -12.61 -21.16
CA HIS A 186 -3.15 -11.21 -21.55
C HIS A 186 -1.85 -10.68 -22.16
N LEU A 187 -0.74 -11.37 -21.92
CA LEU A 187 0.56 -11.09 -22.50
C LEU A 187 1.11 -12.37 -23.12
N VAL A 188 1.45 -12.31 -24.41
CA VAL A 188 1.86 -13.49 -25.17
C VAL A 188 3.29 -13.33 -25.69
N VAL A 189 4.20 -14.12 -25.13
CA VAL A 189 5.65 -14.03 -25.30
C VAL A 189 6.11 -14.97 -26.41
N LYS A 190 5.79 -14.64 -27.66
CA LYS A 190 6.12 -15.48 -28.83
C LYS A 190 7.53 -15.28 -29.41
N SER A 191 8.21 -14.19 -29.06
CA SER A 191 9.50 -13.82 -29.65
C SER A 191 10.64 -13.95 -28.65
N SER A 192 11.80 -14.43 -29.10
CA SER A 192 13.03 -14.53 -28.32
C SER A 192 13.59 -13.19 -27.83
N GLY A 193 13.14 -12.07 -28.40
CA GLY A 193 13.56 -10.73 -28.02
C GLY A 193 12.78 -10.09 -26.86
N TYR A 194 11.74 -10.75 -26.34
CA TYR A 194 10.94 -10.32 -25.18
C TYR A 194 10.40 -8.86 -25.20
N LYS A 195 10.42 -8.18 -26.35
CA LYS A 195 10.01 -6.77 -26.52
C LYS A 195 8.56 -6.47 -26.15
N VAL A 196 7.73 -7.51 -26.08
CA VAL A 196 6.32 -7.40 -25.67
C VAL A 196 6.18 -7.19 -24.16
N LEU A 197 7.19 -7.57 -23.37
CA LEU A 197 7.13 -7.38 -21.92
C LEU A 197 7.14 -5.88 -21.58
N PRO A 198 6.29 -5.43 -20.65
CA PRO A 198 6.36 -4.09 -20.10
C PRO A 198 7.76 -3.78 -19.56
N VAL A 199 8.18 -2.52 -19.59
CA VAL A 199 9.47 -2.07 -19.00
C VAL A 199 9.29 -1.22 -17.75
N SER A 200 8.04 -0.98 -17.32
CA SER A 200 7.74 -0.28 -16.07
C SER A 200 6.38 -0.69 -15.48
N LEU A 201 6.19 -0.44 -14.18
CA LEU A 201 4.88 -0.62 -13.52
C LEU A 201 3.78 0.23 -14.18
N ALA A 202 4.11 1.43 -14.66
CA ALA A 202 3.15 2.29 -15.35
C ALA A 202 2.61 1.62 -16.63
N GLN A 203 3.47 0.95 -17.40
CA GLN A 203 3.04 0.20 -18.58
C GLN A 203 2.17 -1.01 -18.22
N ILE A 204 2.50 -1.71 -17.12
CA ILE A 204 1.67 -2.82 -16.59
C ILE A 204 0.28 -2.30 -16.22
N TYR A 205 0.20 -1.21 -15.45
CA TYR A 205 -1.08 -0.62 -15.05
C TYR A 205 -1.88 -0.11 -16.25
N MET A 206 -1.22 0.52 -17.22
CA MET A 206 -1.84 0.95 -18.47
C MET A 206 -2.42 -0.24 -19.24
N LEU A 207 -1.68 -1.35 -19.34
CA LEU A 207 -2.16 -2.57 -20.00
C LEU A 207 -3.38 -3.15 -19.27
N HIS A 208 -3.32 -3.28 -17.94
CA HIS A 208 -4.48 -3.71 -17.15
C HIS A 208 -5.70 -2.82 -17.38
N PHE A 209 -5.49 -1.51 -17.45
CA PHE A 209 -6.55 -0.55 -17.68
C PHE A 209 -7.14 -0.67 -19.09
N ASN A 210 -6.30 -0.79 -20.12
CA ASN A 210 -6.72 -0.98 -21.52
C ASN A 210 -7.44 -2.31 -21.74
N LEU A 211 -7.04 -3.38 -21.05
CA LEU A 211 -7.75 -4.66 -21.08
C LEU A 211 -9.16 -4.55 -20.47
N ARG A 212 -9.32 -3.71 -19.45
CA ARG A 212 -10.63 -3.46 -18.85
C ARG A 212 -11.49 -2.50 -19.68
N PHE A 213 -10.87 -1.48 -20.24
CA PHE A 213 -11.50 -0.40 -20.99
C PHE A 213 -10.83 -0.25 -22.37
N PRO A 214 -11.16 -1.12 -23.35
CA PRO A 214 -10.45 -1.13 -24.65
C PRO A 214 -10.72 0.08 -25.54
N THR A 215 -11.70 0.92 -25.19
CA THR A 215 -12.13 2.07 -25.99
C THR A 215 -12.35 3.27 -25.08
N VAL A 216 -12.19 4.47 -25.63
CA VAL A 216 -12.50 5.73 -24.92
C VAL A 216 -13.93 5.70 -24.36
N ARG A 217 -14.90 5.23 -25.17
CA ARG A 217 -16.31 5.12 -24.76
C ARG A 217 -16.54 4.17 -23.58
N SER A 218 -15.76 3.10 -23.44
CA SER A 218 -15.92 2.19 -22.29
C SER A 218 -15.33 2.78 -21.02
N PHE A 219 -14.26 3.58 -21.13
CA PHE A 219 -13.70 4.33 -20.01
C PHE A 219 -14.60 5.49 -19.57
N GLU A 220 -15.17 6.25 -20.51
CA GLU A 220 -16.09 7.37 -20.22
C GLU A 220 -17.25 6.97 -19.29
N LYS A 221 -17.71 5.70 -19.36
CA LYS A 221 -18.76 5.18 -18.47
C LYS A 221 -18.40 5.23 -16.99
N VAL A 222 -17.12 5.07 -16.66
CA VAL A 222 -16.61 5.02 -15.27
C VAL A 222 -15.79 6.25 -14.87
N PHE A 223 -15.50 7.14 -15.83
CA PHE A 223 -14.65 8.31 -15.64
C PHE A 223 -15.06 9.15 -14.43
N HIS A 224 -16.32 9.57 -14.35
CA HIS A 224 -16.80 10.41 -13.24
C HIS A 224 -16.70 9.71 -11.88
N ILE A 225 -16.90 8.39 -11.83
CA ILE A 225 -16.75 7.62 -10.58
C ILE A 225 -15.29 7.67 -10.13
N LEU A 226 -14.34 7.44 -11.04
CA LEU A 226 -12.92 7.53 -10.74
C LEU A 226 -12.51 8.94 -10.33
N SER A 227 -13.01 9.98 -11.01
CA SER A 227 -12.73 11.38 -10.66
C SER A 227 -13.19 11.72 -9.25
N VAL A 228 -14.41 11.31 -8.86
CA VAL A 228 -14.92 11.50 -7.49
C VAL A 228 -14.05 10.77 -6.47
N CYS A 229 -13.71 9.50 -6.72
CA CYS A 229 -12.85 8.73 -5.83
C CYS A 229 -11.44 9.32 -5.68
N LEU A 230 -10.86 9.86 -6.77
CA LEU A 230 -9.53 10.48 -6.75
C LEU A 230 -9.52 11.84 -6.06
N ALA A 231 -10.61 12.61 -6.15
CA ALA A 231 -10.73 13.92 -5.51
C ALA A 231 -11.06 13.81 -4.02
N ALA A 232 -11.55 12.66 -3.55
CA ALA A 232 -11.95 12.47 -2.17
C ALA A 232 -10.75 12.39 -1.22
N LEU A 233 -10.79 13.18 -0.15
CA LEU A 233 -9.81 13.13 0.95
C LEU A 233 -10.01 11.94 1.87
N TYR A 234 -11.24 11.41 1.94
CA TYR A 234 -11.62 10.30 2.78
C TYR A 234 -12.27 9.19 1.94
N PRO A 235 -12.15 7.93 2.35
CA PRO A 235 -12.87 6.84 1.71
C PRO A 235 -14.37 7.12 1.72
N LEU A 236 -14.98 7.10 0.55
CA LEU A 236 -16.41 7.33 0.38
C LEU A 236 -17.17 6.01 0.41
N THR A 237 -18.34 6.03 1.02
CA THR A 237 -19.35 4.98 0.89
C THR A 237 -19.90 4.94 -0.54
N LEU A 238 -20.48 3.81 -0.93
CA LEU A 238 -21.08 3.66 -2.26
C LEU A 238 -22.18 4.71 -2.55
N LEU A 239 -22.94 5.11 -1.52
CA LEU A 239 -23.97 6.13 -1.63
C LEU A 239 -23.38 7.53 -1.78
N GLU A 240 -22.34 7.87 -1.02
CA GLU A 240 -21.64 9.16 -1.16
C GLU A 240 -21.06 9.31 -2.57
N ILE A 241 -20.41 8.26 -3.10
CA ILE A 241 -19.91 8.28 -4.49
C ILE A 241 -21.06 8.52 -5.48
N TYR A 242 -22.20 7.84 -5.32
CA TYR A 242 -23.35 8.01 -6.20
C TYR A 242 -23.90 9.43 -6.20
N TYR A 243 -24.11 10.01 -5.02
CA TYR A 243 -24.62 11.37 -4.90
C TYR A 243 -23.61 12.41 -5.40
N SER A 244 -22.31 12.21 -5.14
CA SER A 244 -21.25 13.07 -5.66
C SER A 244 -21.10 13.01 -7.18
N VAL A 245 -21.33 11.85 -7.80
CA VAL A 245 -21.36 11.75 -9.28
C VAL A 245 -22.58 12.49 -9.83
N ASN A 246 -23.75 12.32 -9.20
CA ASN A 246 -24.98 12.94 -9.65
C ASN A 246 -25.04 14.45 -9.43
N SER A 247 -24.33 14.99 -8.44
CA SER A 247 -24.24 16.45 -8.26
C SER A 247 -23.50 17.17 -9.38
N LEU A 248 -22.78 16.44 -10.22
CA LEU A 248 -22.14 16.95 -11.44
C LEU A 248 -23.08 16.95 -12.65
N LEU A 249 -24.29 16.38 -12.53
CA LEU A 249 -25.26 16.22 -13.60
C LEU A 249 -26.44 17.17 -13.36
N VAL A 250 -26.80 17.96 -14.37
CA VAL A 250 -27.87 18.96 -14.26
C VAL A 250 -29.21 18.40 -14.76
N ASP A 251 -29.24 17.93 -16.02
CA ASP A 251 -30.49 17.55 -16.69
C ASP A 251 -30.72 16.03 -16.73
N THR A 252 -29.67 15.23 -16.57
CA THR A 252 -29.74 13.78 -16.75
C THR A 252 -28.97 13.07 -15.64
N PHE A 253 -29.69 12.72 -14.58
CA PHE A 253 -29.13 11.94 -13.47
C PHE A 253 -28.82 10.51 -13.89
N LEU A 254 -27.74 9.96 -13.34
CA LEU A 254 -27.37 8.56 -13.46
C LEU A 254 -28.28 7.72 -12.55
N PRO A 255 -29.09 6.78 -13.11
CA PRO A 255 -29.91 5.89 -12.30
C PRO A 255 -29.06 4.98 -11.41
N TRP A 256 -29.56 4.66 -10.22
CA TRP A 256 -28.83 3.85 -9.24
C TRP A 256 -28.36 2.49 -9.78
N GLU A 257 -29.21 1.77 -10.51
CA GLU A 257 -28.84 0.45 -11.03
C GLU A 257 -27.76 0.54 -12.12
N GLU A 258 -27.82 1.58 -12.96
CA GLU A 258 -26.78 1.84 -13.95
C GLU A 258 -25.45 2.22 -13.28
N PHE A 259 -25.49 3.09 -12.25
CA PHE A 259 -24.33 3.39 -11.43
C PHE A 259 -23.69 2.14 -10.84
N ARG A 260 -24.49 1.23 -10.25
CA ARG A 260 -23.98 -0.04 -9.69
C ARG A 260 -23.30 -0.90 -10.74
N GLN A 261 -23.84 -0.98 -11.95
CA GLN A 261 -23.22 -1.72 -13.05
C GLN A 261 -21.89 -1.09 -13.47
N ARG A 262 -21.84 0.24 -13.61
CA ARG A 262 -20.62 0.99 -13.92
C ARG A 262 -19.58 0.83 -12.79
N PHE A 263 -19.98 0.91 -11.54
CA PHE A 263 -19.10 0.74 -10.37
C PHE A 263 -18.51 -0.67 -10.31
N LYS A 264 -19.30 -1.72 -10.60
CA LYS A 264 -18.78 -3.11 -10.70
C LYS A 264 -17.67 -3.26 -11.73
N LEU A 265 -17.61 -2.41 -12.76
CA LEU A 265 -16.51 -2.43 -13.71
C LEU A 265 -15.17 -2.07 -13.07
N LEU A 266 -15.19 -1.29 -11.98
CA LEU A 266 -14.01 -0.87 -11.22
C LEU A 266 -13.55 -1.87 -10.17
N SER A 267 -14.20 -3.03 -10.06
CA SER A 267 -13.78 -4.11 -9.15
C SER A 267 -12.32 -4.51 -9.43
N GLY A 268 -11.49 -4.50 -8.38
CA GLY A 268 -10.06 -4.77 -8.47
C GLY A 268 -9.18 -3.54 -8.74
N PHE A 269 -9.76 -2.39 -9.10
CA PHE A 269 -9.06 -1.09 -9.14
C PHE A 269 -9.29 -0.29 -7.87
N LEU A 270 -10.50 -0.35 -7.32
CA LEU A 270 -10.84 0.28 -6.05
C LEU A 270 -10.64 -0.72 -4.91
N VAL A 271 -9.97 -0.29 -3.84
CA VAL A 271 -9.76 -1.07 -2.63
C VAL A 271 -10.79 -0.67 -1.60
N LYS A 272 -11.56 -1.63 -1.10
CA LYS A 272 -12.48 -1.40 0.01
C LYS A 272 -11.66 -1.32 1.30
N ARG A 273 -11.79 -0.21 2.03
CA ARG A 273 -11.24 -0.10 3.39
C ARG A 273 -11.98 -1.08 4.31
N LEU A 274 -11.23 -1.84 5.10
CA LEU A 274 -11.74 -2.93 5.94
C LEU A 274 -12.05 -2.49 7.38
N ASP A 275 -11.92 -1.21 7.70
CA ASP A 275 -12.09 -0.67 9.05
C ASP A 275 -13.54 -0.30 9.40
N ASN A 276 -14.52 -0.92 8.74
CA ASN A 276 -15.94 -0.91 9.10
C ASN A 276 -16.56 -2.31 8.95
#